data_AF-A0A9Y2KUV2-F1
#
_entry.id   AF-A0A9Y2KUV2-F1
#
_cell.length_a   1.000
_cell.length_b   1.000
_cell.length_c   1.000
_cell.angle_alpha   90.00
_cell.angle_beta   90.00
_cell.angle_gamma   90.00
#
_symmetry.space_group_name_H-M   'P 1'
#
loop_
_entity.id
_entity.type
_entity.pdbx_description
1 polymer ?
#
loop_
_entity_poly.entity_id
_entity_poly.type
_entity_poly.pdbx_seq_one_letter_code
_entity_poly.pdbx_strand_id
1 'polypeptide(L)'
;MTHLSRPELWAKIEAYEFPNFAGGLSFRDLVRKETKFSASKIEQAILEYRRFAYLSQVSDVSVVPSSEVDAIWHVHLTLTRDYWQRFCDGVLGQKLHHTPESGAVQSNNGYSKTLDLYELEFGEPTPRNIWPRKRQDVSGLVWFAGAVVSLMISWATRDPIFFFLALVLGAMFVLAILPSQGLSKGAECSGGTCHSCSSCGGD
;
A
#
# COMPACT_ATOMS: atom_id res chain seq x y z
N MET A 1 -13.62 18.39 13.60
CA MET A 1 -14.25 17.41 14.51
C MET A 1 -14.29 16.11 13.74
N THR A 2 -13.65 15.05 14.24
CA THR A 2 -13.68 13.71 13.63
C THR A 2 -15.13 13.21 13.60
N HIS A 3 -15.61 12.74 12.45
CA HIS A 3 -16.97 12.22 12.28
C HIS A 3 -16.89 10.69 12.18
N LEU A 4 -16.47 10.06 13.28
CA LEU A 4 -16.39 8.61 13.35
C LEU A 4 -17.80 8.03 13.44
N SER A 5 -18.14 7.13 12.52
CA SER A 5 -19.42 6.42 12.54
C SER A 5 -19.58 5.52 13.78
N ARG A 6 -18.47 5.00 14.33
CA ARG A 6 -18.44 4.13 15.52
C ARG A 6 -17.34 4.56 16.51
N PRO A 7 -17.51 5.67 17.24
CA PRO A 7 -16.48 6.22 18.12
C PRO A 7 -16.09 5.27 19.27
N GLU A 8 -17.01 4.43 19.75
CA GLU A 8 -16.74 3.44 20.79
C GLU A 8 -15.80 2.33 20.32
N LEU A 9 -15.90 1.92 19.04
CA LEU A 9 -14.98 0.96 18.45
C LEU A 9 -13.59 1.57 18.30
N TRP A 10 -13.51 2.82 17.82
CA TRP A 10 -12.24 3.52 17.71
C TRP A 10 -11.54 3.62 19.07
N ALA A 11 -12.26 4.00 20.14
CA ALA A 11 -11.69 4.09 21.48
C ALA A 11 -11.11 2.74 21.97
N LYS A 12 -11.78 1.62 21.70
CA LYS A 12 -11.25 0.27 22.02
C LYS A 12 -10.01 -0.05 21.20
N ILE A 13 -10.03 0.26 19.90
CA ILE A 13 -8.89 0.05 19.02
C ILE A 13 -7.72 0.91 19.46
N GLU A 14 -7.92 2.16 19.85
CA GLU A 14 -6.87 3.08 20.30
C GLU A 14 -6.25 2.64 21.63
N ALA A 15 -7.09 2.22 22.58
CA ALA A 15 -6.66 1.72 23.89
C ALA A 15 -5.98 0.34 23.85
N TYR A 16 -6.07 -0.38 22.74
CA TYR A 16 -5.49 -1.71 22.63
C TYR A 16 -3.95 -1.67 22.74
N GLU A 17 -3.40 -2.47 23.64
CA GLU A 17 -1.95 -2.62 23.82
C GLU A 17 -1.45 -3.90 23.14
N PHE A 18 -0.56 -3.70 22.18
CA PHE A 18 0.19 -4.78 21.53
C PHE A 18 1.04 -5.54 22.56
N PRO A 19 1.22 -6.86 22.37
CA PRO A 19 1.88 -7.71 23.35
C PRO A 19 3.36 -7.36 23.53
N ASN A 20 3.82 -7.49 24.77
CA ASN A 20 5.23 -7.55 25.13
C ASN A 20 5.61 -9.00 25.38
N PHE A 21 6.77 -9.42 24.88
CA PHE A 21 7.25 -10.79 24.98
C PHE A 21 8.27 -10.95 26.10
N ALA A 22 8.44 -12.20 26.55
CA ALA A 22 9.49 -12.54 27.50
C ALA A 22 10.86 -12.10 26.95
N GLY A 23 11.69 -11.50 27.81
CA GLY A 23 12.97 -10.92 27.41
C GLY A 23 12.92 -9.46 26.96
N GLY A 24 11.77 -8.78 27.11
CA GLY A 24 11.64 -7.34 26.85
C GLY A 24 11.47 -6.96 25.38
N LEU A 25 11.30 -7.95 24.50
CA LEU A 25 11.00 -7.72 23.10
C LEU A 25 9.57 -7.18 22.95
N SER A 26 9.42 -6.02 22.31
CA SER A 26 8.12 -5.42 22.05
C SER A 26 7.62 -5.71 20.63
N PHE A 27 6.32 -5.49 20.38
CA PHE A 27 5.78 -5.51 19.01
C PHE A 27 6.53 -4.57 18.06
N ARG A 28 6.97 -3.40 18.56
CA ARG A 28 7.76 -2.43 17.77
C ARG A 28 9.12 -2.99 17.37
N ASP A 29 9.73 -3.82 18.22
CA ASP A 29 10.99 -4.48 17.90
C ASP A 29 10.81 -5.57 16.85
N LEU A 30 9.69 -6.31 16.91
CA LEU A 30 9.32 -7.25 15.84
C LEU A 30 9.11 -6.51 14.51
N VAL A 31 8.34 -5.42 14.52
CA VAL A 31 8.14 -4.59 13.33
C VAL A 31 9.47 -4.06 12.80
N ARG A 32 10.38 -3.59 13.66
CA ARG A 32 11.72 -3.11 13.23
C ARG A 32 12.59 -4.23 12.64
N LYS A 33 12.41 -5.47 13.07
CA LYS A 33 13.14 -6.62 12.54
C LYS A 33 12.62 -7.03 11.16
N GLU A 34 11.31 -7.06 11.00
CA GLU A 34 10.65 -7.47 9.74
C GLU A 34 10.59 -6.34 8.71
N THR A 35 10.60 -5.08 9.15
CA THR A 35 10.54 -3.89 8.30
C THR A 35 11.80 -3.05 8.45
N LYS A 36 12.29 -2.45 7.36
CA LYS A 36 13.42 -1.49 7.40
C LYS A 36 12.97 -0.08 7.79
N PHE A 37 11.88 0.06 8.56
CA PHE A 37 11.30 1.36 8.90
C PHE A 37 12.09 2.04 10.04
N SER A 38 12.17 3.37 9.98
CA SER A 38 12.68 4.17 11.09
C SER A 38 11.69 4.15 12.26
N ALA A 39 12.16 4.42 13.48
CA ALA A 39 11.30 4.42 14.66
C ALA A 39 10.07 5.35 14.51
N SER A 40 10.25 6.54 13.96
CA SER A 40 9.16 7.47 13.66
C SER A 40 8.16 6.91 12.63
N LYS A 41 8.65 6.25 11.57
CA LYS A 41 7.78 5.62 10.57
C LYS A 41 7.00 4.45 11.16
N ILE A 42 7.60 3.68 12.08
CA ILE A 42 6.92 2.58 12.78
C ILE A 42 5.73 3.10 13.59
N GLU A 43 5.90 4.15 14.40
CA GLU A 43 4.78 4.69 15.18
C GLU A 43 3.65 5.19 14.29
N GLN A 44 3.98 5.90 13.21
CA GLN A 44 2.98 6.36 12.25
C GLN A 44 2.27 5.19 11.56
N ALA A 45 3.01 4.20 11.08
CA ALA A 45 2.43 3.03 10.43
C ALA A 45 1.55 2.20 11.38
N ILE A 46 1.90 2.12 12.67
CA ILE A 46 1.06 1.46 13.69
C ILE A 46 -0.25 2.22 13.90
N LEU A 47 -0.21 3.56 13.98
CA LEU A 47 -1.43 4.36 14.07
C LEU A 47 -2.31 4.17 12.82
N GLU A 48 -1.71 4.19 11.63
CA GLU A 48 -2.44 4.00 10.38
C GLU A 48 -2.98 2.56 10.23
N TYR A 49 -2.29 1.57 10.79
CA TYR A 49 -2.82 0.21 10.91
C TYR A 49 -4.06 0.14 11.81
N ARG A 50 -4.08 0.84 12.94
CA ARG A 50 -5.29 0.97 13.77
C ARG A 50 -6.44 1.60 12.99
N ARG A 51 -6.17 2.67 12.23
CA ARG A 51 -7.15 3.34 11.37
C ARG A 51 -7.69 2.39 10.29
N PHE A 52 -6.81 1.65 9.62
CA PHE A 52 -7.22 0.61 8.66
C PHE A 52 -8.08 -0.47 9.31
N ALA A 53 -7.70 -0.97 10.49
CA ALA A 53 -8.49 -1.96 11.21
C ALA A 53 -9.89 -1.40 11.52
N TYR A 54 -10.00 -0.15 11.98
CA TYR A 54 -11.30 0.51 12.17
C TYR A 54 -12.12 0.59 10.87
N LEU A 55 -11.52 1.07 9.77
CA LEU A 55 -12.17 1.18 8.46
C LEU A 55 -12.73 -0.16 7.99
N SER A 56 -12.00 -1.26 8.22
CA SER A 56 -12.45 -2.60 7.85
C SER A 56 -13.71 -3.07 8.58
N GLN A 57 -14.07 -2.43 9.70
CA GLN A 57 -15.25 -2.77 10.51
C GLN A 57 -16.45 -1.86 10.27
N VAL A 58 -16.25 -0.69 9.66
CA VAL A 58 -17.33 0.27 9.35
C VAL A 58 -17.68 0.30 7.86
N SER A 59 -16.82 -0.27 7.01
CA SER A 59 -17.06 -0.38 5.58
C SER A 59 -17.94 -1.58 5.23
N ASP A 60 -18.95 -1.36 4.39
CA ASP A 60 -19.75 -2.44 3.78
C ASP A 60 -18.97 -3.21 2.69
N VAL A 61 -17.85 -2.65 2.24
CA VAL A 61 -16.98 -3.22 1.20
C VAL A 61 -15.58 -3.49 1.74
N SER A 62 -14.87 -4.43 1.12
CA SER A 62 -13.48 -4.72 1.49
C SER A 62 -12.60 -3.47 1.31
N VAL A 63 -11.81 -3.15 2.33
CA VAL A 63 -10.82 -2.08 2.32
C VAL A 63 -9.44 -2.63 1.98
N VAL A 64 -8.61 -1.81 1.33
CA VAL A 64 -7.29 -2.20 0.82
C VAL A 64 -6.22 -1.38 1.53
N PRO A 65 -5.28 -2.00 2.27
CA PRO A 65 -4.22 -1.29 2.97
C PRO A 65 -3.15 -0.76 2.00
N SER A 66 -2.38 0.25 2.42
CA SER A 66 -1.11 0.58 1.78
C SER A 66 -0.04 -0.47 2.08
N SER A 67 1.07 -0.46 1.33
CA SER A 67 2.22 -1.34 1.59
C SER A 67 2.75 -1.23 3.01
N GLU A 68 2.83 -0.02 3.55
CA GLU A 68 3.30 0.26 4.90
C GLU A 68 2.36 -0.32 5.95
N VAL A 69 1.05 -0.17 5.76
CA VAL A 69 0.03 -0.66 6.70
C VAL A 69 -0.09 -2.18 6.64
N ASP A 70 -0.04 -2.77 5.43
CA ASP A 70 -0.05 -4.22 5.25
C ASP A 70 1.16 -4.88 5.92
N ALA A 71 2.35 -4.23 5.87
CA ALA A 71 3.52 -4.72 6.58
C ALA A 71 3.33 -4.79 8.11
N ILE A 72 2.71 -3.77 8.73
CA ILE A 72 2.37 -3.83 10.16
C ILE A 72 1.36 -4.93 10.44
N TRP A 73 0.34 -5.03 9.59
CA TRP A 73 -0.70 -6.03 9.72
C TRP A 73 -0.15 -7.46 9.62
N HIS A 74 0.77 -7.72 8.69
CA HIS A 74 1.48 -9.00 8.56
C HIS A 74 2.22 -9.38 9.83
N VAL A 75 2.97 -8.46 10.43
CA VAL A 75 3.66 -8.74 11.69
C VAL A 75 2.65 -9.11 12.77
N HIS A 76 1.53 -8.39 12.87
CA HIS A 76 0.48 -8.71 13.84
C HIS A 76 -0.18 -10.08 13.59
N LEU A 77 -0.41 -10.45 12.33
CA LEU A 77 -0.95 -11.76 11.94
C LEU A 77 -0.08 -12.93 12.41
N THR A 78 1.24 -12.75 12.49
CA THR A 78 2.16 -13.79 13.04
C THR A 78 1.93 -14.07 14.52
N LEU A 79 1.36 -13.11 15.25
CA LEU A 79 1.03 -13.21 16.67
C LEU A 79 -0.35 -13.84 16.86
N THR A 80 -0.54 -15.02 16.28
CA THR A 80 -1.86 -15.64 16.02
C THR A 80 -2.82 -15.64 17.21
N ARG A 81 -2.35 -15.99 18.41
CA ARG A 81 -3.19 -16.00 19.63
C ARG A 81 -3.67 -14.60 20.00
N ASP A 82 -2.76 -13.64 19.97
CA ASP A 82 -3.06 -12.26 20.30
C ASP A 82 -3.96 -11.62 19.23
N TYR A 83 -3.61 -11.81 17.96
CA TYR A 83 -4.39 -11.32 16.82
C TYR A 83 -5.82 -11.85 16.82
N TRP A 84 -6.01 -13.17 16.88
CA TRP A 84 -7.36 -13.76 16.78
C TRP A 84 -8.17 -13.56 18.06
N GLN A 85 -7.60 -13.83 19.24
CA GLN A 85 -8.38 -13.89 20.48
C GLN A 85 -8.48 -12.52 21.18
N ARG A 86 -7.39 -11.75 21.23
CA ARG A 86 -7.41 -10.44 21.91
C ARG A 86 -7.88 -9.35 20.97
N PHE A 87 -7.31 -9.26 19.77
CA PHE A 87 -7.59 -8.15 18.86
C PHE A 87 -8.90 -8.35 18.07
N CYS A 88 -9.01 -9.40 17.26
CA CYS A 88 -10.22 -9.65 16.47
C CYS A 88 -11.45 -9.91 17.35
N ASP A 89 -11.41 -10.93 18.22
CA ASP A 89 -12.58 -11.28 19.04
C ASP A 89 -12.83 -10.25 20.16
N GLY A 90 -11.77 -9.80 20.84
CA GLY A 90 -11.90 -8.94 22.02
C GLY A 90 -12.05 -7.44 21.74
N VAL A 91 -11.39 -6.92 20.71
CA VAL A 91 -11.38 -5.47 20.39
C VAL A 91 -12.32 -5.15 19.23
N LEU A 92 -12.14 -5.81 18.08
CA LEU A 92 -12.93 -5.55 16.88
C LEU A 92 -14.35 -6.13 16.99
N GLY A 93 -14.49 -7.28 17.65
CA GLY A 93 -15.74 -8.05 17.73
C GLY A 93 -16.10 -8.77 16.43
N GLN A 94 -15.24 -8.73 15.42
CA GLN A 94 -15.38 -9.44 14.15
C GLN A 94 -13.99 -9.81 13.61
N LYS A 95 -13.98 -10.78 12.69
CA LYS A 95 -12.73 -11.28 12.08
C LYS A 95 -12.25 -10.35 10.98
N LEU A 96 -10.98 -9.97 11.04
CA LEU A 96 -10.27 -9.31 9.96
C LEU A 96 -9.40 -10.35 9.24
N HIS A 97 -9.87 -10.87 8.10
CA HIS A 97 -9.15 -11.90 7.35
C HIS A 97 -8.17 -11.27 6.36
N HIS A 98 -6.92 -11.74 6.39
CA HIS A 98 -5.96 -11.46 5.34
C HIS A 98 -6.16 -12.44 4.20
N THR A 99 -6.33 -11.91 2.99
CA THR A 99 -6.33 -12.71 1.75
C THR A 99 -5.07 -12.34 0.98
N PRO A 100 -4.19 -13.30 0.63
CA PRO A 100 -3.04 -13.01 -0.21
C PRO A 100 -3.56 -12.48 -1.54
N GLU A 101 -3.36 -11.19 -1.82
CA GLU A 101 -3.60 -10.68 -3.15
C GLU A 101 -2.58 -11.34 -4.07
N SER A 102 -3.06 -12.09 -5.06
CA SER A 102 -2.23 -12.48 -6.20
C SER A 102 -1.66 -11.19 -6.78
N GLY A 103 -0.34 -11.08 -6.89
CA GLY A 103 0.42 -9.83 -7.10
C GLY A 103 0.10 -8.99 -8.35
N ALA A 104 -1.02 -9.24 -9.03
CA ALA A 104 -1.59 -8.42 -10.06
C ALA A 104 -2.81 -7.67 -9.48
N VAL A 105 -2.56 -6.41 -9.12
CA VAL A 105 -3.59 -5.36 -9.05
C VAL A 105 -4.42 -5.38 -7.74
N GLN A 106 -3.91 -4.70 -6.70
CA GLN A 106 -4.80 -3.83 -5.93
C GLN A 106 -5.58 -3.03 -6.98
N SER A 107 -6.86 -3.32 -7.17
CA SER A 107 -7.66 -2.54 -8.11
C SER A 107 -7.49 -1.09 -7.65
N ASN A 108 -6.96 -0.23 -8.53
CA ASN A 108 -6.69 1.17 -8.16
C ASN A 108 -7.95 1.82 -7.55
N ASN A 109 -9.13 1.31 -7.93
CA ASN A 109 -10.43 1.66 -7.39
C ASN A 109 -10.66 1.24 -5.92
N GLY A 110 -10.26 0.04 -5.50
CA GLY A 110 -10.42 -0.41 -4.11
C GLY A 110 -9.55 0.38 -3.14
N TYR A 111 -8.30 0.63 -3.53
CA TYR A 111 -7.39 1.46 -2.75
C TYR A 111 -7.87 2.92 -2.68
N SER A 112 -8.30 3.53 -3.81
CA SER A 112 -8.84 4.90 -3.78
C SER A 112 -10.09 5.02 -2.90
N LYS A 113 -11.02 4.06 -2.97
CA LYS A 113 -12.19 4.02 -2.08
C LYS A 113 -11.81 3.93 -0.61
N THR A 114 -10.73 3.23 -0.29
CA THR A 114 -10.22 3.16 1.10
C THR A 114 -9.71 4.53 1.57
N LEU A 115 -9.01 5.28 0.72
CA LEU A 115 -8.58 6.64 1.03
C LEU A 115 -9.76 7.61 1.19
N ASP A 116 -10.79 7.48 0.35
CA ASP A 116 -11.99 8.32 0.43
C ASP A 116 -12.77 8.03 1.72
N LEU A 117 -12.93 6.76 2.08
CA LEU A 117 -13.56 6.35 3.33
C LEU A 117 -12.76 6.81 4.55
N TYR A 118 -11.44 6.77 4.48
CA TYR A 118 -10.58 7.32 5.53
C TYR A 118 -10.87 8.80 5.77
N GLU A 119 -10.88 9.60 4.72
CA GLU A 119 -11.16 11.04 4.81
C GLU A 119 -12.56 11.31 5.38
N LEU A 120 -13.54 10.47 5.02
CA LEU A 120 -14.91 10.57 5.53
C LEU A 120 -14.97 10.32 7.05
N GLU A 121 -14.31 9.28 7.55
CA GLU A 121 -14.37 8.88 8.97
C GLU A 121 -13.50 9.76 9.87
N PHE A 122 -12.27 10.06 9.44
CA PHE A 122 -11.30 10.81 10.26
C PHE A 122 -11.34 12.33 10.00
N GLY A 123 -11.98 12.78 8.92
CA GLY A 123 -12.07 14.21 8.58
C GLY A 123 -10.72 14.85 8.20
N GLU A 124 -9.69 14.03 7.94
CA GLU A 124 -8.36 14.46 7.53
C GLU A 124 -7.80 13.56 6.42
N PRO A 125 -6.97 14.11 5.52
CA PRO A 125 -6.34 13.31 4.47
C PRO A 125 -5.30 12.35 5.05
N THR A 126 -5.23 11.16 4.44
CA THR A 126 -4.21 10.16 4.79
C THR A 126 -2.78 10.72 4.64
N PRO A 127 -1.86 10.44 5.59
CA PRO A 127 -0.48 10.88 5.49
C PRO A 127 0.24 10.21 4.30
N ARG A 128 0.72 11.01 3.34
CA ARG A 128 1.27 10.53 2.05
C ARG A 128 2.48 9.61 2.16
N ASN A 129 3.23 9.69 3.26
CA ASN A 129 4.39 8.85 3.52
C ASN A 129 4.03 7.43 3.99
N ILE A 130 2.77 7.20 4.39
CA ILE A 130 2.23 5.88 4.74
C ILE A 130 1.19 5.43 3.69
N TRP A 131 0.41 6.36 3.14
CA TRP A 131 -0.62 6.12 2.14
C TRP A 131 -0.26 6.84 0.83
N PRO A 132 0.66 6.32 0.02
CA PRO A 132 1.02 6.95 -1.24
C PRO A 132 -0.17 6.89 -2.21
N ARG A 133 -0.54 8.04 -2.78
CA ARG A 133 -1.50 8.08 -3.90
C ARG A 133 -0.74 7.77 -5.20
N LYS A 134 -1.21 6.79 -5.97
CA LYS A 134 -0.72 6.60 -7.34
C LYS A 134 -1.09 7.86 -8.13
N ARG A 135 -0.08 8.55 -8.66
CA ARG A 135 -0.31 9.65 -9.60
C ARG A 135 -1.00 9.04 -10.82
N GLN A 136 -2.20 9.50 -11.14
CA GLN A 136 -2.84 9.11 -12.40
C GLN A 136 -1.96 9.64 -13.52
N ASP A 137 -1.38 8.74 -14.31
CA ASP A 137 -0.58 9.12 -15.46
C ASP A 137 -1.51 9.52 -16.60
N VAL A 138 -1.79 10.82 -16.69
CA VAL A 138 -2.58 11.40 -17.79
C VAL A 138 -1.70 11.81 -18.98
N SER A 139 -0.40 11.49 -18.97
CA SER A 139 0.52 11.89 -20.03
C SER A 139 0.06 11.38 -21.40
N GLY A 140 -0.42 10.15 -21.48
CA GLY A 140 -1.01 9.60 -22.70
C GLY A 140 -2.17 10.46 -23.22
N LEU A 141 -3.10 10.85 -22.35
CA LEU A 141 -4.23 11.71 -22.75
C LEU A 141 -3.74 13.07 -23.28
N VAL A 142 -2.72 13.66 -22.66
CA VAL A 142 -2.14 14.93 -23.08
C VAL A 142 -1.47 14.83 -24.45
N TRP A 143 -0.64 13.80 -24.67
CA TRP A 143 0.02 13.57 -25.96
C TRP A 143 -0.99 13.31 -27.09
N PHE A 144 -2.04 12.53 -26.79
CA PHE A 144 -3.12 12.26 -27.74
C PHE A 144 -3.89 13.53 -28.11
N ALA A 145 -4.34 14.31 -27.12
CA ALA A 145 -5.04 15.56 -27.36
C ALA A 145 -4.18 16.54 -28.16
N GLY A 146 -2.89 16.64 -27.85
CA GLY A 146 -1.94 17.47 -28.60
C GLY A 146 -1.78 17.03 -30.07
N ALA A 147 -1.71 15.72 -30.33
CA ALA A 147 -1.64 15.18 -31.69
C ALA A 147 -2.91 15.52 -32.50
N VAL A 148 -4.09 15.36 -31.91
CA VAL A 148 -5.38 15.68 -32.55
C VAL A 148 -5.47 17.18 -32.85
N VAL A 149 -5.12 18.05 -31.90
CA VAL A 149 -5.12 19.51 -32.09
C VAL A 149 -4.15 19.90 -33.22
N SER A 150 -2.96 19.28 -33.27
CA SER A 150 -1.97 19.57 -34.32
C SER A 150 -2.43 19.14 -35.71
N LEU A 151 -3.14 18.00 -35.83
CA LEU A 151 -3.76 17.59 -37.10
C LEU A 151 -4.87 18.55 -37.54
N MET A 152 -5.70 19.02 -36.60
CA MET A 152 -6.76 19.99 -36.89
C MET A 152 -6.19 21.32 -37.39
N ILE A 153 -5.10 21.81 -36.77
CA ILE A 153 -4.39 23.01 -37.23
C ILE A 153 -3.80 22.79 -38.62
N SER A 154 -3.12 21.66 -38.86
CA SER A 154 -2.53 21.36 -40.17
C SER A 154 -3.59 21.30 -41.28
N TRP A 155 -4.75 20.71 -41.00
CA TRP A 155 -5.88 20.67 -41.94
C TRP A 155 -6.41 22.07 -42.27
N ALA A 156 -6.52 22.94 -41.25
CA ALA A 156 -7.05 24.29 -41.38
C ALA A 156 -6.08 25.25 -42.09
N THR A 157 -4.79 25.19 -41.76
CA THR A 157 -3.76 26.11 -42.30
C THR A 157 -3.09 25.58 -43.57
N ARG A 158 -3.25 24.28 -43.87
CA ARG A 158 -2.50 23.54 -44.90
C ARG A 158 -0.98 23.58 -44.70
N ASP A 159 -0.52 23.91 -43.49
CA ASP A 159 0.90 23.98 -43.15
C ASP A 159 1.41 22.58 -42.71
N PRO A 160 2.45 22.04 -43.38
CA PRO A 160 3.00 20.73 -43.07
C PRO A 160 3.70 20.65 -41.71
N ILE A 161 4.14 21.76 -41.11
CA ILE A 161 4.86 21.76 -39.83
C ILE A 161 3.99 21.13 -38.72
N PHE A 162 2.69 21.44 -38.70
CA PHE A 162 1.76 20.90 -37.72
C PHE A 162 1.44 19.42 -37.94
N PHE A 163 1.57 18.91 -39.17
CA PHE A 163 1.46 17.48 -39.46
C PHE A 163 2.64 16.71 -38.86
N PHE A 164 3.87 17.20 -39.05
CA PHE A 164 5.05 16.60 -38.44
C PHE A 164 5.01 16.68 -36.91
N LEU A 165 4.53 17.80 -36.36
CA LEU A 165 4.29 17.93 -34.91
C LEU A 165 3.29 16.88 -34.42
N ALA A 166 2.18 16.66 -35.13
CA ALA A 166 1.22 15.63 -34.77
C ALA A 166 1.82 14.22 -34.75
N LEU A 167 2.70 13.89 -35.69
CA LEU A 167 3.41 12.60 -35.71
C LEU A 167 4.30 12.43 -34.48
N VAL A 168 5.04 13.47 -34.08
CA VAL A 168 5.90 13.44 -32.89
C VAL A 168 5.06 13.26 -31.61
N LEU A 169 3.97 14.01 -31.46
CA LEU A 169 3.07 13.90 -30.31
C LEU A 169 2.38 12.52 -30.28
N GLY A 170 2.00 11.98 -31.45
CA GLY A 170 1.46 10.63 -31.60
C GLY A 170 2.47 9.54 -31.23
N ALA A 171 3.74 9.68 -31.60
CA ALA A 171 4.79 8.77 -31.19
C ALA A 171 5.00 8.80 -29.66
N MET A 172 4.96 9.98 -29.05
CA MET A 172 5.02 10.12 -27.59
C MET A 172 3.82 9.49 -26.88
N PHE A 173 2.62 9.57 -27.45
CA PHE A 173 1.44 8.86 -26.94
C PHE A 173 1.65 7.35 -26.92
N VAL A 174 2.16 6.77 -28.02
CA VAL A 174 2.47 5.34 -28.11
C VAL A 174 3.49 4.95 -27.04
N LEU A 175 4.57 5.72 -26.90
CA LEU A 175 5.60 5.48 -25.87
C LEU A 175 5.05 5.58 -24.44
N ALA A 176 4.08 6.46 -24.19
CA ALA A 176 3.46 6.63 -22.87
C ALA A 176 2.48 5.49 -22.50
N ILE A 177 1.94 4.76 -23.49
CA ILE A 177 1.03 3.62 -23.26
C ILE A 177 1.76 2.27 -23.26
N LEU A 178 2.93 2.19 -23.89
CA LEU A 178 3.72 0.97 -23.83
C LEU A 178 4.07 0.66 -22.37
N PRO A 179 3.72 -0.54 -21.85
CA PRO A 179 4.09 -0.91 -20.49
C PRO A 179 5.61 -0.84 -20.38
N SER A 180 6.10 -0.06 -19.41
CA SER A 180 7.53 -0.03 -19.10
C SER A 180 7.93 -1.46 -18.73
N GLN A 181 8.57 -2.17 -19.65
CA GLN A 181 9.24 -3.43 -19.37
C GLN A 181 10.28 -3.11 -18.31
N GLY A 182 9.95 -3.40 -17.04
CA GLY A 182 10.87 -3.24 -15.94
C GLY A 182 12.08 -4.10 -16.26
N LEU A 183 13.21 -3.45 -16.55
CA LEU A 183 14.52 -4.09 -16.56
C LEU A 183 14.75 -4.61 -15.14
N SER A 184 14.34 -5.84 -14.85
CA SER A 184 14.73 -6.51 -13.63
C SER A 184 16.24 -6.67 -13.70
N LYS A 185 16.99 -5.81 -13.01
CA LYS A 185 18.35 -6.14 -12.63
C LYS A 185 18.26 -7.38 -11.75
N GLY A 186 18.52 -8.54 -12.34
CA GLY A 186 18.81 -9.76 -11.59
C GLY A 186 19.99 -9.46 -10.70
N ALA A 187 19.74 -9.38 -9.39
CA ALA A 187 20.79 -9.42 -8.40
C ALA A 187 21.29 -10.87 -8.35
N GLU A 188 22.51 -11.08 -8.86
CA GLU A 188 23.32 -12.27 -8.62
C GLU A 188 23.42 -12.54 -7.11
N CYS A 189 22.81 -13.64 -6.66
CA CYS A 189 23.19 -14.29 -5.41
C CYS A 189 24.45 -15.12 -5.67
N SER A 190 25.62 -14.56 -5.37
CA SER A 190 26.87 -15.32 -5.29
C SER A 190 26.88 -16.14 -4.00
N GLY A 191 27.33 -17.40 -4.13
CA GLY A 191 27.23 -18.45 -3.14
C GLY A 191 27.92 -18.15 -1.81
N GLY A 192 27.21 -18.46 -0.72
CA GLY A 192 27.78 -18.69 0.60
C GLY A 192 27.56 -20.15 0.96
N THR A 193 28.62 -20.94 0.86
CA THR A 193 28.68 -22.35 1.28
C THR A 193 28.31 -22.49 2.76
N CYS A 194 27.33 -23.33 3.04
CA CYS A 194 26.98 -23.79 4.38
C CYS A 194 28.08 -24.72 4.92
N HIS A 195 28.68 -24.35 6.05
CA HIS A 195 29.41 -25.29 6.90
C HIS A 195 28.41 -26.00 7.81
N SER A 196 28.25 -27.30 7.61
CA SER A 196 27.59 -28.19 8.57
C SER A 196 28.60 -28.61 9.64
N CYS A 197 28.40 -28.15 10.87
CA CYS A 197 29.10 -28.66 12.04
C CYS A 197 28.09 -28.91 13.14
N SER A 198 27.80 -30.18 13.45
CA SER A 198 27.72 -30.70 14.83
C SER A 198 27.33 -32.16 14.81
N SER A 199 28.37 -32.99 14.95
CA SER A 199 28.32 -34.31 15.58
C SER A 199 27.89 -34.16 17.04
N CYS A 200 27.02 -35.05 17.52
CA CYS A 200 27.00 -35.57 18.90
C CYS A 200 26.36 -36.97 18.85
N GLY A 201 27.14 -37.98 19.25
CA GLY A 201 26.67 -39.33 19.56
C GLY A 201 26.83 -39.62 21.06
N GLY A 202 26.31 -40.78 21.47
CA GLY A 202 26.50 -41.42 22.79
C GLY A 202 25.59 -40.85 23.88
N ASP A 203 24.85 -41.63 24.66
CA ASP A 203 25.00 -43.04 25.07
C ASP A 203 23.63 -43.71 25.28
#